data_AF-J2ZQJ1-F1
#
_entry.id   AF-J2ZQJ1-F1
#
_cell.length_a   1.000
_cell.length_b   1.000
_cell.length_c   1.000
_cell.angle_alpha   90.00
_cell.angle_beta   90.00
_cell.angle_gamma   90.00
#
_symmetry.space_group_name_H-M   'P 1'
#
loop_
_entity.id
_entity.type
_entity.pdbx_description
1 polymer ?
#
loop_
_entity_poly.entity_id
_entity_poly.type
_entity_poly.pdbx_seq_one_letter_code
_entity_poly.pdbx_strand_id
1 'polypeptide(L)' 'MSSIEIRATQDGWRVCYGEELVSMAREEATAFQAALDYCSKLFLRGVRAQVTLDRSAFRG' A
#
# COMPACT_ATOMS: atom_id res chain seq x y z
N MET A 1 6.23 -3.81 13.92
CA MET A 1 6.07 -2.50 13.28
C MET A 1 4.94 -2.61 12.28
N SER A 2 3.98 -1.68 12.29
CA SER A 2 2.86 -1.66 11.34
C SER A 2 3.39 -1.41 9.93
N SER A 3 3.04 -2.27 8.96
CA SER A 3 3.56 -2.21 7.59
C SER A 3 2.39 -2.11 6.60
N ILE A 4 2.43 -1.08 5.77
CA ILE A 4 1.57 -0.93 4.61
C ILE A 4 2.40 -1.30 3.39
N GLU A 5 1.95 -2.29 2.64
CA GLU A 5 2.67 -2.81 1.48
C GLU A 5 1.92 -2.51 0.20
N ILE A 6 2.59 -1.88 -0.75
CA ILE A 6 2.10 -1.64 -2.09
C ILE A 6 2.80 -2.65 -3.01
N ARG A 7 2.05 -3.61 -3.55
CA ARG A 7 2.59 -4.70 -4.38
C ARG A 7 2.05 -4.61 -5.79
N ALA A 8 2.93 -4.68 -6.78
CA ALA A 8 2.52 -4.89 -8.17
C ALA A 8 1.88 -6.30 -8.33
N THR A 9 0.88 -6.38 -9.20
CA THR A 9 0.14 -7.59 -9.57
C THR A 9 -0.11 -7.59 -11.09
N GLN A 10 -0.66 -8.67 -11.63
CA GLN A 10 -1.00 -8.73 -13.07
C GLN A 10 -2.05 -7.69 -13.48
N ASP A 11 -2.95 -7.32 -12.55
CA ASP A 11 -4.10 -6.44 -12.83
C ASP A 11 -3.91 -5.00 -12.34
N GLY A 12 -2.72 -4.66 -11.82
CA GLY A 12 -2.42 -3.36 -11.23
C GLY A 12 -1.69 -3.48 -9.89
N TRP A 13 -2.13 -2.73 -8.89
CA TRP A 13 -1.44 -2.54 -7.62
C TRP A 13 -2.36 -2.83 -6.43
N ARG A 14 -1.83 -3.59 -5.48
CA ARG A 14 -2.47 -3.93 -4.20
C ARG A 14 -1.86 -3.15 -3.07
N VAL A 15 -2.68 -2.55 -2.22
CA VAL A 15 -2.25 -1.94 -0.95
C VAL A 15 -2.74 -2.83 0.18
N CYS A 16 -1.84 -3.35 1.01
CA CYS A 16 -2.17 -4.24 2.13
C CYS A 16 -1.66 -3.66 3.45
N TYR A 17 -2.38 -3.91 4.54
CA TYR A 17 -1.92 -3.70 5.92
C TYR A 17 -1.88 -5.05 6.63
N GLY A 18 -0.69 -5.64 6.75
CA GLY A 18 -0.57 -7.07 7.10
C GLY A 18 -1.26 -7.93 6.04
N GLU A 19 -2.23 -8.74 6.45
CA GLU A 19 -3.02 -9.60 5.55
C GLU A 19 -4.27 -8.90 4.97
N GLU A 20 -4.62 -7.72 5.50
CA GLU A 20 -5.83 -6.99 5.09
C GLU A 20 -5.59 -6.21 3.80
N LEU A 21 -6.49 -6.37 2.81
CA LEU A 21 -6.50 -5.54 1.61
C LEU A 21 -7.10 -4.17 1.94
N VAL A 22 -6.29 -3.12 1.79
CA VAL A 22 -6.70 -1.72 1.98
C VAL A 22 -7.27 -1.14 0.69
N SER A 23 -6.63 -1.40 -0.44
CA SER A 23 -7.03 -0.84 -1.74
C SER A 23 -6.50 -1.65 -2.93
N MET A 24 -7.20 -1.53 -4.06
CA MET A 24 -6.81 -1.99 -5.40
C MET A 24 -6.83 -0.80 -6.34
N ALA A 25 -5.77 -0.60 -7.13
CA ALA A 25 -5.77 0.41 -8.18
C ALA A 25 -5.03 -0.08 -9.43
N ARG A 26 -5.43 0.40 -10.60
CA ARG A 26 -4.71 0.09 -11.85
C ARG A 26 -3.38 0.82 -11.94
N GLU A 27 -3.33 2.05 -11.44
CA GLU A 27 -2.16 2.93 -11.51
C GLU A 27 -1.37 2.93 -10.20
N GLU A 28 -0.05 2.98 -10.32
CA GLU A 28 0.86 3.01 -9.15
C GLU A 28 0.60 4.24 -8.28
N ALA A 29 0.42 5.41 -8.91
CA ALA A 29 0.20 6.68 -8.21
C ALA A 29 -1.08 6.63 -7.34
N THR A 30 -2.16 6.03 -7.84
CA THR A 30 -3.41 5.86 -7.08
C THR A 30 -3.24 4.90 -5.91
N ALA A 31 -2.51 3.79 -6.09
CA ALA A 31 -2.20 2.88 -4.99
C ALA A 31 -1.33 3.55 -3.92
N PHE A 32 -0.35 4.35 -4.35
CA PHE A 32 0.50 5.11 -3.44
C PHE A 32 -0.31 6.14 -2.64
N GLN A 33 -1.20 6.89 -3.27
CA GLN A 33 -2.11 7.81 -2.58
C GLN A 33 -2.97 7.08 -1.54
N ALA A 34 -3.56 5.93 -1.90
CA ALA A 34 -4.36 5.13 -0.97
C ALA A 34 -3.55 4.65 0.25
N ALA A 35 -2.27 4.28 0.05
CA ALA A 35 -1.37 3.93 1.15
C ALA A 35 -1.09 5.12 2.09
N LEU A 36 -0.89 6.31 1.54
CA LEU A 36 -0.70 7.53 2.34
C LEU A 36 -1.97 7.94 3.11
N ASP A 37 -3.13 7.82 2.49
CA ASP A 37 -4.42 8.10 3.14
C ASP A 37 -4.67 7.13 4.30
N TYR A 38 -4.35 5.85 4.13
CA TYR A 38 -4.45 4.86 5.19
C TYR A 38 -3.41 5.09 6.29
N CYS A 39 -2.16 5.42 5.93
CA CYS A 39 -1.12 5.79 6.87
C CYS A 39 -1.53 6.99 7.74
N SER A 40 -2.17 7.99 7.14
CA SER A 40 -2.71 9.15 7.85
C SER A 40 -3.76 8.74 8.90
N LYS A 41 -4.65 7.79 8.57
CA LYS A 41 -5.63 7.24 9.53
C LYS A 41 -4.96 6.48 10.68
N LEU A 42 -3.91 5.72 10.41
CA LEU A 42 -3.13 5.03 11.45
C LEU A 42 -2.41 6.02 12.37
N PHE A 43 -1.83 7.08 11.79
CA PHE A 43 -1.16 8.12 12.55
C PHE A 43 -2.10 8.84 13.50
N LEU A 44 -3.32 9.18 13.07
CA LEU A 44 -4.37 9.75 13.93
C LEU A 44 -4.77 8.83 15.09
N ARG A 45 -4.50 7.52 15.00
CA ARG A 45 -4.71 6.53 16.06
C ARG A 45 -3.46 6.28 16.91
N GLY A 46 -2.39 7.07 16.71
CA GLY A 46 -1.11 6.90 17.40
C GLY A 46 -0.27 5.72 16.91
N VAL A 47 -0.59 5.16 15.75
CA VAL A 47 0.12 4.01 15.17
C VAL A 47 1.18 4.48 14.19
N ARG A 48 2.44 4.13 14.44
CA ARG A 48 3.55 4.35 13.49
C ARG A 48 3.55 3.24 12.44
N ALA A 49 3.38 3.61 11.17
CA ALA A 49 3.45 2.70 10.04
C ALA A 49 4.63 2.99 9.11
N GLN A 50 5.15 1.96 8.46
CA GLN A 50 6.05 2.05 7.32
C GLN A 50 5.25 1.76 6.05
N VAL A 51 5.52 2.52 4.98
CA VAL A 51 4.99 2.22 3.64
C VAL A 51 6.12 1.62 2.82
N THR A 52 5.92 0.42 2.29
CA THR A 52 6.88 -0.27 1.42
C THR A 52 6.27 -0.45 0.04
N LEU A 53 7.02 -0.11 -0.99
CA LEU A 53 6.64 -0.33 -2.38
C LEU A 53 7.47 -1.47 -2.95
N ASP A 54 6.79 -2.56 -3.32
CA ASP A 54 7.40 -3.71 -3.97
C ASP A 54 7.01 -3.75 -5.46
N ARG A 55 8.02 -3.49 -6.29
CA ARG A 55 7.92 -3.55 -7.75
C ARG A 55 8.41 -4.87 -8.33
N SER A 56 8.73 -5.88 -7.51
CA SER A 56 9.33 -7.14 -7.96
C SER A 56 8.50 -7.92 -8.99
N ALA A 57 7.17 -7.76 -8.97
CA ALA A 57 6.27 -8.34 -9.96
C ALA A 57 6.21 -7.54 -11.28
N PHE A 58 6.70 -6.29 -11.30
CA PHE A 58 6.81 -5.44 -12.49
C PHE A 58 8.14 -5.75 -13.20
N ARG A 59 8.21 -6.90 -13.88
CA ARG A 59 9.29 -7.18 -14.84
C ARG A 59 8.92 -6.55 -16.18
N GLY A 60 9.25 -5.27 -16.32
CA GLY A 60 9.45 -4.63 -17.62
C GLY A 60 10.86 -4.92 -18.13
#